data_AF-A0A2S6BPZ3-F1
#
_entry.id   AF-A0A2S6BPZ3-F1
#
_cell.length_a   1.000
_cell.length_b   1.000
_cell.length_c   1.000
_cell.angle_alpha   90.00
_cell.angle_beta   90.00
_cell.angle_gamma   90.00
#
_symmetry.space_group_name_H-M   'P 1'
#
loop_
_entity.id
_entity.type
_entity.pdbx_description
1 polymer ?
#
loop_
_entity_poly.entity_id
_entity_poly.type
_entity_poly.pdbx_seq_one_letter_code
_entity_poly.pdbx_strand_id
1 'polypeptide(L)'
;MTIPVSELWTVQRIDNAGRGVVASQPIPKDTVILRSGPPVVHVIFKKYGKETCAQCFLWDRGRTLRERENELGKVFCSVECRAQWMLEHDTDGVEAWRTLTAFVRTKSSNNGGSDESMAEGAKPSVDTIRLLWQKAEEAALLLRRARAKSGMSKAERKTLNAIQRPLSQSKDADTLSYFLSGLLLERRANSERQRQEFLELAMDDTPYKTQQDLEDSCAAFLQLISILPVHLTDLLKPQLCLNIVRADNHNAFGIRAGGEDSEEYMGYAVYPSASYFNHSCDANIHKKRAGREWTFHTAREILPGEQLCITYLGGDEKDLDVTARRNRLQDAWGFVCQCARCNSDAPS
;
A
#
# COMPACT_ATOMS: atom_id res chain seq x y z
N MET A 1 18.30 4.79 -14.82
CA MET A 1 18.26 3.68 -13.85
C MET A 1 17.68 4.24 -12.57
N THR A 2 16.55 3.71 -12.11
CA THR A 2 15.78 4.20 -10.94
C THR A 2 15.98 3.36 -9.68
N ILE A 3 16.82 2.33 -9.77
CA ILE A 3 17.33 1.59 -8.61
C ILE A 3 18.05 2.57 -7.66
N PRO A 4 17.82 2.48 -6.34
CA PRO A 4 18.52 3.30 -5.36
C PRO A 4 20.05 3.24 -5.52
N VAL A 5 20.68 4.41 -5.57
CA VAL A 5 22.14 4.54 -5.68
C VAL A 5 22.72 4.76 -4.28
N SER A 6 23.76 4.02 -3.95
CA SER A 6 24.50 4.13 -2.70
C SER A 6 25.98 3.84 -2.95
N GLU A 7 26.85 4.51 -2.22
CA GLU A 7 28.29 4.21 -2.22
C GLU A 7 28.61 2.99 -1.35
N LEU A 8 27.73 2.65 -0.40
CA LEU A 8 27.93 1.59 0.59
C LEU A 8 27.44 0.21 0.11
N TRP A 9 26.52 0.18 -0.84
CA TRP A 9 25.85 -1.03 -1.28
C TRP A 9 25.28 -0.89 -2.68
N THR A 10 24.95 -2.03 -3.28
CA THR A 10 24.36 -2.12 -4.62
C THR A 10 23.18 -3.08 -4.60
N VAL A 11 22.21 -2.88 -5.50
CA VAL A 11 21.15 -3.88 -5.71
C VAL A 11 21.65 -4.92 -6.69
N GLN A 12 21.57 -6.19 -6.30
CA GLN A 12 22.03 -7.32 -7.08
C GLN A 12 20.94 -8.40 -7.16
N ARG A 13 21.07 -9.32 -8.12
CA ARG A 13 20.24 -10.52 -8.16
C ARG A 13 20.73 -11.50 -7.09
N ILE A 14 19.81 -12.01 -6.29
CA ILE A 14 20.06 -13.00 -5.24
C ILE A 14 19.37 -14.29 -5.65
N ASP A 15 20.11 -15.39 -5.59
CA ASP A 15 19.57 -16.72 -5.89
C ASP A 15 18.39 -17.03 -4.98
N ASN A 16 17.28 -17.47 -5.59
CA ASN A 16 16.00 -17.79 -4.93
C ASN A 16 15.33 -16.64 -4.14
N ALA A 17 15.84 -15.41 -4.20
CA ALA A 17 15.27 -14.26 -3.48
C ALA A 17 15.08 -13.01 -4.37
N GLY A 18 15.22 -13.14 -5.68
CA GLY A 18 14.98 -12.05 -6.62
C GLY A 18 16.08 -10.99 -6.60
N ARG A 19 15.75 -9.75 -6.25
CA ARG A 19 16.75 -8.68 -6.07
C ARG A 19 16.95 -8.42 -4.58
N GLY A 20 18.16 -8.05 -4.19
CA GLY A 20 18.49 -7.73 -2.81
C GLY A 20 19.61 -6.70 -2.74
N VAL A 21 19.78 -6.11 -1.56
CA VAL A 21 20.84 -5.14 -1.28
C VAL A 21 22.09 -5.87 -0.79
N VAL A 22 23.25 -5.59 -1.40
CA VAL A 22 24.54 -6.22 -1.06
C VAL A 22 25.59 -5.15 -0.82
N ALA A 23 26.32 -5.27 0.30
CA ALA A 23 27.39 -4.35 0.65
C ALA A 23 28.52 -4.37 -0.40
N SER A 24 28.92 -3.19 -0.89
CA SER A 24 30.02 -3.03 -1.84
C SER A 24 31.38 -2.83 -1.15
N GLN A 25 31.36 -2.47 0.13
CA GLN A 25 32.52 -2.18 0.96
C GLN A 25 32.21 -2.51 2.43
N PRO A 26 33.21 -2.54 3.33
CA PRO A 26 32.95 -2.72 4.75
C PRO A 26 32.07 -1.58 5.29
N ILE A 27 31.07 -1.91 6.11
CA ILE A 27 30.17 -0.92 6.72
C ILE A 27 30.24 -1.07 8.24
N PRO A 28 30.69 -0.05 8.99
CA PRO A 28 30.71 -0.10 10.44
C PRO A 28 29.32 -0.32 11.05
N LYS A 29 29.27 -0.84 12.27
CA LYS A 29 28.05 -0.90 13.08
C LYS A 29 27.43 0.50 13.27
N ASP A 30 26.10 0.55 13.38
CA ASP A 30 25.30 1.76 13.63
C ASP A 30 25.38 2.82 12.50
N THR A 31 25.84 2.41 11.32
CA THR A 31 25.90 3.29 10.13
C THR A 31 24.53 3.39 9.49
N VAL A 32 24.05 4.61 9.24
CA VAL A 32 22.82 4.84 8.46
C VAL A 32 23.11 4.58 6.98
N ILE A 33 22.43 3.59 6.41
CA ILE A 33 22.65 3.14 5.01
C ILE A 33 21.55 3.58 4.05
N LEU A 34 20.37 3.94 4.56
CA LEU A 34 19.25 4.47 3.77
C LEU A 34 18.31 5.29 4.64
N ARG A 35 17.85 6.41 4.06
CA ARG A 35 16.63 7.11 4.48
C ARG A 35 15.63 7.00 3.33
N SER A 36 14.46 6.42 3.58
CA SER A 36 13.51 6.11 2.51
C SER A 36 12.86 7.35 1.89
N GLY A 37 12.81 8.46 2.63
CA GLY A 37 11.85 9.53 2.36
C GLY A 37 10.40 9.10 2.64
N PRO A 38 9.41 9.93 2.25
CA PRO A 38 7.99 9.62 2.41
C PRO A 38 7.53 8.52 1.43
N PRO A 39 6.40 7.83 1.72
CA PRO A 39 5.89 6.80 0.84
C PRO A 39 5.28 7.38 -0.44
N VAL A 40 5.27 6.56 -1.48
CA VAL A 40 4.63 6.93 -2.76
C VAL A 40 3.12 6.69 -2.74
N VAL A 41 2.68 5.62 -2.10
CA VAL A 41 1.26 5.31 -1.88
C VAL A 41 1.08 4.76 -0.46
N HIS A 42 -0.03 5.08 0.18
CA HIS A 42 -0.34 4.60 1.52
C HIS A 42 -1.85 4.58 1.78
N VAL A 43 -2.24 3.83 2.80
CA VAL A 43 -3.59 3.87 3.37
C VAL A 43 -3.50 3.86 4.89
N ILE A 44 -4.35 4.65 5.52
CA ILE A 44 -4.65 4.55 6.95
C ILE A 44 -6.04 3.95 7.01
N PHE A 45 -6.20 2.82 7.70
CA PHE A 45 -7.49 2.15 7.77
C PHE A 45 -8.54 3.05 8.42
N LYS A 46 -9.77 2.96 7.92
CA LYS A 46 -10.92 3.76 8.35
C LYS A 46 -11.11 3.71 9.86
N LYS A 47 -10.88 2.56 10.50
CA LYS A 47 -10.99 2.41 11.96
C LYS A 47 -10.03 3.33 12.74
N TYR A 48 -8.86 3.64 12.19
CA TYR A 48 -7.86 4.52 12.80
C TYR A 48 -7.89 5.97 12.26
N GLY A 49 -8.82 6.29 11.34
CA GLY A 49 -8.86 7.58 10.65
C GLY A 49 -9.13 8.81 11.53
N LYS A 50 -9.58 8.61 12.78
CA LYS A 50 -9.82 9.67 13.77
C LYS A 50 -8.66 9.87 14.77
N GLU A 51 -7.70 8.97 14.79
CA GLU A 51 -6.65 8.89 15.81
C GLU A 51 -5.23 8.84 15.23
N THR A 52 -5.11 8.63 13.91
CA THR A 52 -3.82 8.67 13.21
C THR A 52 -3.70 9.96 12.41
N CYS A 53 -2.59 10.68 12.60
CA CYS A 53 -2.31 11.89 11.84
C CYS A 53 -2.15 11.54 10.35
N ALA A 54 -2.99 12.14 9.51
CA ALA A 54 -2.97 11.89 8.07
C ALA A 54 -1.68 12.35 7.37
N GLN A 55 -0.91 13.23 8.01
CA GLN A 55 0.34 13.75 7.45
C GLN A 55 1.58 13.02 7.92
N CYS A 56 1.73 12.76 9.23
CA CYS A 56 2.97 12.19 9.77
C CYS A 56 2.80 10.77 10.30
N PHE A 57 1.61 10.20 10.26
CA PHE A 57 1.29 8.88 10.83
C PHE A 57 1.58 8.79 12.34
N LEU A 58 1.57 9.92 13.05
CA LEU A 58 1.55 9.92 14.50
C LEU A 58 0.24 9.30 14.97
N TRP A 59 0.34 8.33 15.86
CA TRP A 59 -0.77 7.77 16.61
C TRP A 59 -0.35 7.67 18.06
N ASP A 60 -1.30 7.93 18.95
CA ASP A 60 -1.01 8.11 20.36
C ASP A 60 -2.11 7.46 21.19
N ARG A 61 -2.02 6.12 21.31
CA ARG A 61 -2.87 5.30 22.19
C ARG A 61 -4.37 5.52 21.97
N GLY A 62 -4.78 5.58 20.70
CA GLY A 62 -6.18 5.74 20.30
C GLY A 62 -6.78 7.12 20.59
N ARG A 63 -5.96 8.10 21.03
CA ARG A 63 -6.46 9.45 21.31
C ARG A 63 -6.84 10.15 20.01
N THR A 64 -8.06 10.68 19.96
CA THR A 64 -8.48 11.53 18.85
C THR A 64 -7.63 12.80 18.81
N LEU A 65 -7.03 13.09 17.66
CA LEU A 65 -6.14 14.25 17.52
C LEU A 65 -6.91 15.58 17.48
N ARG A 66 -6.17 16.68 17.70
CA ARG A 66 -6.73 18.03 17.95
C ARG A 66 -7.21 18.71 16.67
N GLU A 67 -6.37 18.72 15.64
CA GLU A 67 -6.69 19.37 14.36
C GLU A 67 -7.57 18.43 13.54
N ARG A 68 -8.80 18.84 13.24
CA ARG A 68 -9.82 17.97 12.63
C ARG A 68 -10.36 18.59 11.35
N GLU A 69 -10.20 17.86 10.27
CA GLU A 69 -10.82 18.15 8.98
C GLU A 69 -11.97 17.19 8.76
N ASN A 70 -13.11 17.50 9.39
CA ASN A 70 -14.26 16.61 9.41
C ASN A 70 -14.73 16.30 7.99
N GLU A 71 -14.80 17.26 7.08
CA GLU A 71 -15.24 17.03 5.69
C GLU A 71 -14.30 16.10 4.90
N LEU A 72 -13.03 16.04 5.27
CA LEU A 72 -12.01 15.20 4.65
C LEU A 72 -11.85 13.85 5.37
N GLY A 73 -12.48 13.68 6.52
CA GLY A 73 -12.30 12.51 7.37
C GLY A 73 -10.85 12.36 7.85
N LYS A 74 -10.10 13.46 7.97
CA LYS A 74 -8.69 13.48 8.38
C LYS A 74 -8.52 14.19 9.71
N VAL A 75 -7.52 13.74 10.46
CA VAL A 75 -7.06 14.40 11.68
C VAL A 75 -5.55 14.66 11.62
N PHE A 76 -5.08 15.65 12.35
CA PHE A 76 -3.68 16.02 12.41
C PHE A 76 -3.20 16.27 13.84
N CYS A 77 -1.93 16.00 14.09
CA CYS A 77 -1.33 16.25 15.39
C CYS A 77 -1.03 17.73 15.63
N SER A 78 -0.90 18.53 14.57
CA SER A 78 -0.59 19.96 14.63
C SER A 78 -1.08 20.71 13.39
N VAL A 79 -1.13 22.03 13.49
CA VAL A 79 -1.53 22.95 12.41
C VAL A 79 -0.56 22.85 11.23
N GLU A 80 0.73 22.62 11.51
CA GLU A 80 1.78 22.44 10.50
C GLU A 80 1.56 21.16 9.70
N CYS A 81 1.25 20.05 10.38
CA CYS A 81 0.91 18.79 9.70
C CYS A 81 -0.32 18.95 8.80
N ARG A 82 -1.35 19.66 9.28
CA ARG A 82 -2.53 19.99 8.48
C ARG A 82 -2.17 20.81 7.24
N ALA A 83 -1.40 21.90 7.42
CA ALA A 83 -1.01 22.79 6.33
C ALA A 83 -0.16 22.07 5.28
N GLN A 84 0.80 21.24 5.73
CA GLN A 84 1.64 20.46 4.82
C GLN A 84 0.82 19.43 4.04
N TRP A 85 -0.15 18.77 4.67
CA TRP A 85 -1.02 17.82 3.99
C TRP A 85 -1.85 18.50 2.90
N MET A 86 -2.44 19.67 3.21
CA MET A 86 -3.20 20.46 2.21
C MET A 86 -2.32 20.88 1.04
N LEU A 87 -1.10 21.32 1.32
CA LEU A 87 -0.14 21.71 0.28
C LEU A 87 0.24 20.53 -0.63
N GLU A 88 0.50 19.36 -0.06
CA GLU A 88 0.87 18.15 -0.81
C GLU A 88 -0.25 17.62 -1.70
N HIS A 89 -1.51 17.87 -1.33
CA HIS A 89 -2.68 17.34 -2.04
C HIS A 89 -3.26 18.31 -3.06
N ASP A 90 -2.80 19.56 -3.12
CA ASP A 90 -3.37 20.63 -3.94
C ASP A 90 -4.90 20.81 -3.74
N THR A 91 -5.51 21.73 -4.49
CA THR A 91 -6.96 21.99 -4.38
C THR A 91 -7.82 20.83 -4.89
N ASP A 92 -7.38 20.17 -5.96
CA ASP A 92 -8.12 19.09 -6.61
C ASP A 92 -8.05 17.81 -5.77
N GLY A 93 -6.89 17.50 -5.18
CA GLY A 93 -6.74 16.34 -4.31
C GLY A 93 -7.50 16.50 -2.98
N VAL A 94 -7.54 17.70 -2.42
CA VAL A 94 -8.39 18.01 -1.26
C VAL A 94 -9.87 17.78 -1.60
N GLU A 95 -10.32 18.26 -2.76
CA GLU A 95 -11.71 18.05 -3.22
C GLU A 95 -12.03 16.57 -3.50
N ALA A 96 -11.07 15.82 -4.04
CA ALA A 96 -11.19 14.38 -4.24
C ALA A 96 -11.40 13.63 -2.91
N TRP A 97 -10.62 13.97 -1.88
CA TRP A 97 -10.80 13.42 -0.53
C TRP A 97 -12.12 13.82 0.12
N ARG A 98 -12.57 15.07 -0.08
CA ARG A 98 -13.88 15.54 0.39
C ARG A 98 -15.01 14.72 -0.23
N THR A 99 -14.96 14.54 -1.55
CA THR A 99 -15.92 13.73 -2.31
C THR A 99 -15.96 12.28 -1.81
N LEU A 100 -14.80 11.64 -1.67
CA LEU A 100 -14.71 10.26 -1.19
C LEU A 100 -15.29 10.14 0.24
N THR A 101 -14.95 11.08 1.12
CA THR A 101 -15.45 11.09 2.51
C THR A 101 -16.97 11.24 2.56
N ALA A 102 -17.53 12.15 1.76
CA ALA A 102 -18.97 12.32 1.65
C ALA A 102 -19.66 11.02 1.19
N PHE A 103 -19.11 10.35 0.17
CA PHE A 103 -19.62 9.06 -0.31
C PHE A 103 -19.59 7.98 0.78
N VAL A 104 -18.45 7.78 1.44
CA VAL A 104 -18.28 6.76 2.49
C VAL A 104 -19.21 7.00 3.69
N ARG A 105 -19.57 8.26 3.97
CA ARG A 105 -20.47 8.64 5.07
C ARG A 105 -21.95 8.50 4.75
N THR A 106 -22.33 8.38 3.48
CA THR A 106 -23.75 8.14 3.15
C THR A 106 -24.23 6.89 3.90
N LYS A 107 -25.39 6.96 4.56
CA LYS A 107 -25.94 5.82 5.29
C LYS A 107 -26.25 4.70 4.29
N SER A 108 -25.69 3.51 4.49
CA SER A 108 -26.17 2.32 3.77
C SER A 108 -27.54 1.94 4.34
N SER A 109 -28.55 1.77 3.50
CA SER A 109 -29.75 1.04 3.91
C SER A 109 -29.32 -0.41 4.14
N ASN A 110 -29.38 -0.88 5.40
CA ASN A 110 -29.17 -2.26 5.84
C ASN A 110 -28.09 -3.06 5.09
N ASN A 111 -26.89 -3.17 5.67
CA ASN A 111 -26.36 -4.52 5.92
C ASN A 111 -25.32 -4.50 7.05
N GLY A 112 -25.29 -5.60 7.80
CA GLY A 112 -24.55 -5.77 9.05
C GLY A 112 -23.04 -5.65 8.91
N GLY A 113 -22.40 -5.47 10.05
CA GLY A 113 -20.95 -5.38 10.16
C GLY A 113 -20.27 -6.54 9.43
N SER A 114 -19.26 -6.21 8.65
CA SER A 114 -18.31 -7.18 8.16
C SER A 114 -17.45 -7.62 9.33
N ASP A 115 -17.83 -8.75 9.92
CA ASP A 115 -16.87 -9.65 10.53
C ASP A 115 -15.85 -10.02 9.45
N GLU A 116 -14.56 -10.05 9.79
CA GLU A 116 -13.49 -10.49 8.87
C GLU A 116 -13.65 -12.00 8.63
N SER A 117 -14.68 -12.41 7.88
CA SER A 117 -14.78 -13.78 7.39
C SER A 117 -13.67 -13.96 6.36
N MET A 118 -12.77 -14.91 6.61
CA MET A 118 -11.87 -15.44 5.59
C MET A 118 -12.73 -15.87 4.40
N ALA A 119 -12.81 -15.05 3.35
CA ALA A 119 -13.59 -15.38 2.18
C ALA A 119 -13.02 -16.66 1.57
N GLU A 120 -13.80 -17.75 1.63
CA GLU A 120 -13.48 -18.98 0.92
C GLU A 120 -13.66 -18.70 -0.58
N GLY A 121 -12.57 -18.72 -1.34
CA GLY A 121 -12.63 -18.47 -2.78
C GLY A 121 -11.35 -18.91 -3.45
N ALA A 122 -11.46 -19.39 -4.70
CA ALA A 122 -10.31 -19.74 -5.49
C ALA A 122 -9.49 -18.48 -5.83
N LYS A 123 -8.16 -18.60 -5.75
CA LYS A 123 -7.22 -17.57 -6.20
C LYS A 123 -7.39 -17.37 -7.72
N PRO A 124 -7.69 -16.15 -8.20
CA PRO A 124 -7.94 -15.92 -9.62
C PRO A 124 -6.66 -16.07 -10.44
N SER A 125 -6.80 -16.59 -11.67
CA SER A 125 -5.68 -16.68 -12.61
C SER A 125 -5.33 -15.31 -13.20
N VAL A 126 -4.12 -15.19 -13.75
CA VAL A 126 -3.65 -13.99 -14.47
C VAL A 126 -4.62 -13.59 -15.59
N ASP A 127 -5.19 -14.56 -16.32
CA ASP A 127 -6.17 -14.30 -17.37
C ASP A 127 -7.49 -13.75 -16.84
N THR A 128 -7.99 -14.29 -15.72
CA THR A 128 -9.20 -13.79 -15.07
C THR A 128 -9.01 -12.36 -14.59
N ILE A 129 -7.85 -12.07 -13.97
CA ILE A 129 -7.47 -10.72 -13.51
C ILE A 129 -7.48 -9.75 -14.69
N ARG A 130 -6.78 -10.09 -15.77
CA ARG A 130 -6.71 -9.28 -16.99
C ARG A 130 -8.10 -9.00 -17.57
N LEU A 131 -8.93 -10.03 -17.71
CA LEU A 131 -10.26 -9.92 -18.29
C LEU A 131 -11.19 -9.03 -17.46
N LEU A 132 -11.15 -9.13 -16.13
CA LEU A 132 -12.01 -8.33 -15.27
C LEU A 132 -11.59 -6.86 -15.22
N TRP A 133 -10.29 -6.57 -15.18
CA TRP A 133 -9.81 -5.20 -15.30
C TRP A 133 -10.12 -4.57 -16.67
N GLN A 134 -10.08 -5.35 -17.76
CA GLN A 134 -10.51 -4.87 -19.08
C GLN A 134 -12.02 -4.54 -19.10
N LYS A 135 -12.86 -5.40 -18.53
CA LYS A 135 -14.31 -5.10 -18.39
C LYS A 135 -14.56 -3.86 -17.54
N ALA A 136 -13.80 -3.68 -16.47
CA ALA A 136 -13.87 -2.47 -15.65
C ALA A 136 -13.47 -1.22 -16.45
N GLU A 137 -12.47 -1.32 -17.33
CA GLU A 137 -12.09 -0.21 -18.22
C GLU A 137 -13.22 0.21 -19.16
N GLU A 138 -13.87 -0.75 -19.82
CA GLU A 138 -15.00 -0.52 -20.71
C GLU A 138 -16.17 0.15 -19.97
N ALA A 139 -16.48 -0.32 -18.76
CA ALA A 139 -17.47 0.29 -17.88
C ALA A 139 -17.08 1.72 -17.46
N ALA A 140 -15.80 1.97 -17.17
CA ALA A 140 -15.31 3.30 -16.83
C ALA A 140 -15.42 4.29 -18.01
N LEU A 141 -15.18 3.86 -19.25
CA LEU A 141 -15.38 4.69 -20.44
C LEU A 141 -16.85 5.14 -20.56
N LEU A 142 -17.79 4.24 -20.29
CA LEU A 142 -19.21 4.56 -20.31
C LEU A 142 -19.58 5.56 -19.19
N LEU A 143 -19.07 5.35 -17.97
CA LEU A 143 -19.26 6.26 -16.85
C LEU A 143 -18.71 7.66 -17.15
N ARG A 144 -17.50 7.78 -17.70
CA ARG A 144 -16.90 9.06 -18.07
C ARG A 144 -17.76 9.80 -19.10
N ARG A 145 -18.21 9.11 -20.15
CA ARG A 145 -19.10 9.70 -21.18
C ARG A 145 -20.43 10.18 -20.58
N ALA A 146 -21.04 9.39 -19.70
CA ALA A 146 -22.26 9.78 -19.00
C ALA A 146 -22.06 11.05 -18.16
N ARG A 147 -20.94 11.14 -17.45
CA ARG A 147 -20.59 12.31 -16.62
C ARG A 147 -20.21 13.55 -17.43
N ALA A 148 -19.66 13.37 -18.63
CA ALA A 148 -19.39 14.45 -19.58
C ALA A 148 -20.67 14.99 -20.27
N LYS A 149 -21.86 14.45 -19.96
CA LYS A 149 -23.15 14.78 -20.60
C LYS A 149 -23.16 14.58 -22.11
N SER A 150 -22.31 13.68 -22.61
CA SER A 150 -22.34 13.27 -24.01
C SER A 150 -23.63 12.48 -24.30
N GLY A 151 -24.19 12.63 -25.50
CA GLY A 151 -25.40 11.89 -25.89
C GLY A 151 -25.22 10.37 -25.71
N MET A 152 -26.20 9.71 -25.09
CA MET A 152 -26.21 8.26 -24.84
C MET A 152 -27.42 7.59 -25.47
N SER A 153 -27.20 6.43 -26.09
CA SER A 153 -28.23 5.54 -26.60
C SER A 153 -29.04 4.86 -25.48
N LYS A 154 -30.20 4.29 -25.82
CA LYS A 154 -31.05 3.54 -24.88
C LYS A 154 -30.32 2.30 -24.31
N ALA A 155 -29.52 1.62 -25.13
CA ALA A 155 -28.73 0.46 -24.72
C ALA A 155 -27.64 0.85 -23.71
N GLU A 156 -26.89 1.92 -24.00
CA GLU A 156 -25.86 2.46 -23.11
C GLU A 156 -26.45 2.89 -21.75
N ARG A 157 -27.64 3.51 -21.72
CA ARG A 157 -28.32 3.85 -20.44
C ARG A 157 -28.69 2.62 -19.63
N LYS A 158 -29.14 1.53 -20.29
CA LYS A 158 -29.44 0.26 -19.61
C LYS A 158 -28.18 -0.33 -18.99
N THR A 159 -27.06 -0.34 -19.73
CA THR A 159 -25.77 -0.82 -19.24
C THR A 159 -25.24 0.04 -18.09
N LEU A 160 -25.34 1.37 -18.20
CA LEU A 160 -24.95 2.31 -17.15
C LEU A 160 -25.69 2.03 -15.84
N ASN A 161 -27.01 1.84 -15.91
CA ASN A 161 -27.82 1.51 -14.73
C ASN A 161 -27.40 0.16 -14.11
N ALA A 162 -27.04 -0.82 -14.92
CA ALA A 162 -26.54 -2.11 -14.45
C ALA A 162 -25.19 -2.00 -13.73
N ILE A 163 -24.29 -1.12 -14.23
CA ILE A 163 -23.00 -0.82 -13.59
C ILE A 163 -23.22 -0.07 -12.27
N GLN A 164 -24.08 0.96 -12.24
CA GLN A 164 -24.24 1.83 -11.06
C GLN A 164 -24.96 1.16 -9.90
N ARG A 165 -25.84 0.20 -10.17
CA ARG A 165 -26.63 -0.50 -9.14
C ARG A 165 -25.74 -1.15 -8.04
N PRO A 166 -24.75 -2.01 -8.36
CA PRO A 166 -23.90 -2.62 -7.34
C PRO A 166 -22.92 -1.64 -6.67
N LEU A 167 -22.47 -0.60 -7.39
CA LEU A 167 -21.49 0.37 -6.86
C LEU A 167 -21.99 1.07 -5.58
N SER A 168 -23.30 1.33 -5.48
CA SER A 168 -23.90 1.95 -4.29
C SER A 168 -23.87 1.09 -3.02
N GLN A 169 -23.55 -0.21 -3.14
CA GLN A 169 -23.65 -1.19 -2.05
C GLN A 169 -22.30 -1.44 -1.36
N SER A 170 -21.19 -1.46 -2.10
CA SER A 170 -19.84 -1.67 -1.54
C SER A 170 -19.17 -0.34 -1.18
N LYS A 171 -18.74 -0.20 0.07
CA LYS A 171 -18.09 1.01 0.62
C LYS A 171 -16.80 0.66 1.36
N ASP A 172 -16.00 -0.22 0.77
CA ASP A 172 -14.65 -0.47 1.26
C ASP A 172 -13.84 0.83 1.18
N ALA A 173 -13.81 1.56 2.29
CA ALA A 173 -13.19 2.86 2.38
C ALA A 173 -11.68 2.78 2.25
N ASP A 174 -11.09 1.64 2.59
CA ASP A 174 -9.64 1.48 2.64
C ASP A 174 -9.10 1.25 1.23
N THR A 175 -9.72 0.35 0.45
CA THR A 175 -9.39 0.18 -0.97
C THR A 175 -9.64 1.46 -1.78
N LEU A 176 -10.78 2.14 -1.55
CA LEU A 176 -11.06 3.42 -2.20
C LEU A 176 -10.01 4.50 -1.86
N SER A 177 -9.60 4.56 -0.59
CA SER A 177 -8.57 5.50 -0.11
C SER A 177 -7.21 5.19 -0.70
N TYR A 178 -6.86 3.90 -0.85
CA TYR A 178 -5.58 3.47 -1.38
C TYR A 178 -5.45 3.79 -2.88
N PHE A 179 -6.50 3.53 -3.67
CA PHE A 179 -6.53 3.94 -5.07
C PHE A 179 -6.53 5.45 -5.26
N LEU A 180 -7.23 6.20 -4.40
CA LEU A 180 -7.15 7.66 -4.42
C LEU A 180 -5.73 8.14 -4.08
N SER A 181 -5.05 7.53 -3.10
CA SER A 181 -3.65 7.87 -2.81
C SER A 181 -2.75 7.68 -4.02
N GLY A 182 -2.93 6.60 -4.79
CA GLY A 182 -2.13 6.36 -5.99
C GLY A 182 -2.48 7.30 -7.15
N LEU A 183 -3.76 7.65 -7.31
CA LEU A 183 -4.17 8.70 -8.27
C LEU A 183 -3.48 10.04 -7.98
N LEU A 184 -3.42 10.43 -6.71
CA LEU A 184 -2.83 11.69 -6.31
C LEU A 184 -1.29 11.67 -6.38
N LEU A 185 -0.66 10.49 -6.42
CA LEU A 185 0.77 10.37 -6.73
C LEU A 185 1.08 10.89 -8.13
N GLU A 186 0.26 10.55 -9.14
CA GLU A 186 0.45 10.98 -10.53
C GLU A 186 0.47 12.51 -10.69
N ARG A 187 -0.10 13.24 -9.72
CA ARG A 187 -0.19 14.71 -9.72
C ARG A 187 0.97 15.43 -9.03
N ARG A 188 1.84 14.72 -8.31
CA ARG A 188 2.94 15.35 -7.55
C ARG A 188 4.03 15.86 -8.48
N ALA A 189 4.77 16.90 -8.05
CA ALA A 189 5.84 17.51 -8.85
C ALA A 189 6.97 16.55 -9.28
N ASN A 190 7.19 15.46 -8.54
CA ASN A 190 8.17 14.41 -8.85
C ASN A 190 7.52 13.09 -9.28
N SER A 191 6.27 13.12 -9.76
CA SER A 191 5.47 11.92 -10.03
C SER A 191 6.13 10.97 -11.02
N GLU A 192 6.81 11.48 -12.05
CA GLU A 192 7.45 10.64 -13.07
C GLU A 192 8.53 9.71 -12.46
N ARG A 193 9.46 10.28 -11.68
CA ARG A 193 10.53 9.50 -11.05
C ARG A 193 9.97 8.54 -10.01
N GLN A 194 9.06 9.01 -9.16
CA GLN A 194 8.44 8.17 -8.12
C GLN A 194 7.62 7.03 -8.73
N ARG A 195 6.95 7.28 -9.86
CA ARG A 195 6.23 6.26 -10.62
C ARG A 195 7.18 5.25 -11.23
N GLN A 196 8.29 5.67 -11.82
CA GLN A 196 9.29 4.74 -12.36
C GLN A 196 9.87 3.84 -11.27
N GLU A 197 10.28 4.43 -10.14
CA GLU A 197 10.77 3.68 -8.97
C GLU A 197 9.71 2.70 -8.45
N PHE A 198 8.44 3.12 -8.40
CA PHE A 198 7.32 2.27 -7.99
C PHE A 198 7.06 1.11 -8.98
N LEU A 199 7.10 1.37 -10.28
CA LEU A 199 6.88 0.36 -11.32
C LEU A 199 8.03 -0.64 -11.46
N GLU A 200 9.22 -0.29 -10.97
CA GLU A 200 10.37 -1.19 -10.90
C GLU A 200 10.33 -2.16 -9.72
N LEU A 201 9.36 -2.05 -8.80
CA LEU A 201 9.23 -2.94 -7.66
C LEU A 201 8.85 -4.37 -8.04
N ALA A 202 9.00 -5.30 -7.09
CA ALA A 202 8.55 -6.67 -7.30
C ALA A 202 7.01 -6.69 -7.40
N MET A 203 6.47 -7.07 -8.54
CA MET A 203 5.03 -7.10 -8.78
C MET A 203 4.50 -8.54 -8.65
N ASP A 204 3.46 -8.75 -7.85
CA ASP A 204 2.72 -10.01 -7.82
C ASP A 204 1.78 -10.06 -9.05
N ASP A 205 1.88 -11.08 -9.88
CA ASP A 205 1.01 -11.24 -11.06
C ASP A 205 -0.39 -11.76 -10.69
N THR A 206 -0.55 -12.25 -9.46
CA THR A 206 -1.80 -12.79 -8.92
C THR A 206 -2.07 -12.22 -7.51
N PRO A 207 -2.23 -10.89 -7.37
CA PRO A 207 -2.17 -10.25 -6.07
C PRO A 207 -3.41 -10.45 -5.19
N TYR A 208 -4.48 -11.00 -5.77
CA TYR A 208 -5.75 -11.27 -5.09
C TYR A 208 -5.74 -12.64 -4.45
N LYS A 209 -6.27 -12.77 -3.23
CA LYS A 209 -6.41 -14.07 -2.56
C LYS A 209 -7.63 -14.81 -3.07
N THR A 210 -8.70 -14.07 -3.36
CA THR A 210 -9.97 -14.60 -3.85
C THR A 210 -10.46 -13.87 -5.09
N GLN A 211 -11.37 -14.51 -5.82
CA GLN A 211 -12.13 -13.89 -6.90
C GLN A 211 -12.92 -12.65 -6.42
N GLN A 212 -13.43 -12.67 -5.20
CA GLN A 212 -14.18 -11.55 -4.61
C GLN A 212 -13.29 -10.33 -4.41
N ASP A 213 -12.05 -10.49 -3.93
CA ASP A 213 -11.11 -9.37 -3.74
C ASP A 213 -10.82 -8.62 -5.06
N LEU A 214 -10.73 -9.38 -6.17
CA LEU A 214 -10.56 -8.84 -7.51
C LEU A 214 -11.79 -8.04 -7.95
N GLU A 215 -12.98 -8.59 -7.72
CA GLU A 215 -14.25 -7.92 -8.06
C GLU A 215 -14.46 -6.65 -7.24
N ASP A 216 -14.14 -6.68 -5.94
CA ASP A 216 -14.21 -5.54 -5.05
C ASP A 216 -13.22 -4.43 -5.47
N SER A 217 -12.01 -4.80 -5.90
CA SER A 217 -11.06 -3.84 -6.46
C SER A 217 -11.56 -3.20 -7.76
N CYS A 218 -12.11 -4.00 -8.68
CA CYS A 218 -12.72 -3.48 -9.91
C CYS A 218 -13.89 -2.52 -9.59
N ALA A 219 -14.72 -2.88 -8.61
CA ALA A 219 -15.83 -2.06 -8.14
C ALA A 219 -15.35 -0.77 -7.50
N ALA A 220 -14.31 -0.80 -6.65
CA ALA A 220 -13.72 0.39 -6.04
C ALA A 220 -13.17 1.38 -7.08
N PHE A 221 -12.50 0.87 -8.12
CA PHE A 221 -12.06 1.69 -9.25
C PHE A 221 -13.24 2.39 -9.93
N LEU A 222 -14.29 1.64 -10.29
CA LEU A 222 -15.49 2.20 -10.92
C LEU A 222 -16.24 3.19 -10.02
N GLN A 223 -16.27 2.90 -8.72
CA GLN A 223 -16.87 3.77 -7.71
C GLN A 223 -16.15 5.12 -7.68
N LEU A 224 -14.80 5.14 -7.68
CA LEU A 224 -14.02 6.38 -7.79
C LEU A 224 -14.30 7.12 -9.10
N ILE A 225 -14.35 6.42 -10.24
CA ILE A 225 -14.74 7.03 -11.53
C ILE A 225 -16.12 7.67 -11.46
N SER A 226 -17.04 7.13 -10.66
CA SER A 226 -18.40 7.67 -10.54
C SER A 226 -18.51 8.92 -9.66
N ILE A 227 -17.63 9.08 -8.66
CA ILE A 227 -17.75 10.17 -7.67
C ILE A 227 -16.73 11.29 -7.87
N LEU A 228 -15.48 10.99 -8.21
CA LEU A 228 -14.38 11.97 -8.22
C LEU A 228 -14.61 13.11 -9.22
N PRO A 229 -14.06 14.33 -9.02
CA PRO A 229 -14.12 15.39 -10.03
C PRO A 229 -13.78 14.90 -11.44
N VAL A 230 -14.55 15.32 -12.46
CA VAL A 230 -14.47 14.77 -13.84
C VAL A 230 -13.05 14.85 -14.40
N HIS A 231 -12.35 15.97 -14.16
CA HIS A 231 -10.97 16.19 -14.64
C HIS A 231 -9.95 15.21 -14.03
N LEU A 232 -10.25 14.58 -12.88
CA LEU A 232 -9.39 13.55 -12.27
C LEU A 232 -9.67 12.15 -12.82
N THR A 233 -10.86 11.90 -13.35
CA THR A 233 -11.25 10.56 -13.79
C THR A 233 -10.46 10.05 -14.98
N ASP A 234 -9.89 10.93 -15.79
CA ASP A 234 -9.03 10.55 -16.92
C ASP A 234 -7.66 10.06 -16.47
N LEU A 235 -7.17 10.54 -15.31
CA LEU A 235 -5.91 10.12 -14.71
C LEU A 235 -6.03 8.77 -14.00
N LEU A 236 -7.22 8.44 -13.47
CA LEU A 236 -7.46 7.15 -12.81
C LEU A 236 -7.61 6.05 -13.87
N LYS A 237 -6.52 5.33 -14.15
CA LYS A 237 -6.50 4.19 -15.07
C LYS A 237 -6.62 2.86 -14.32
N PRO A 238 -7.25 1.83 -14.93
CA PRO A 238 -7.25 0.46 -14.39
C PRO A 238 -5.84 -0.03 -14.06
N GLN A 239 -4.89 0.23 -14.96
CA GLN A 239 -3.50 -0.18 -14.78
C GLN A 239 -2.84 0.44 -13.55
N LEU A 240 -3.20 1.68 -13.19
CA LEU A 240 -2.70 2.32 -11.97
C LEU A 240 -3.19 1.56 -10.73
N CYS A 241 -4.50 1.31 -10.63
CA CYS A 241 -5.09 0.54 -9.53
C CYS A 241 -4.51 -0.87 -9.44
N LEU A 242 -4.39 -1.57 -10.57
CA LEU A 242 -3.79 -2.89 -10.62
C LEU A 242 -2.32 -2.85 -10.16
N ASN A 243 -1.51 -1.91 -10.65
CA ASN A 243 -0.11 -1.79 -10.22
C ASN A 243 0.03 -1.53 -8.72
N ILE A 244 -0.87 -0.73 -8.13
CA ILE A 244 -0.94 -0.49 -6.68
C ILE A 244 -1.13 -1.81 -5.93
N VAL A 245 -2.10 -2.63 -6.33
CA VAL A 245 -2.37 -3.92 -5.68
C VAL A 245 -1.25 -4.94 -5.93
N ARG A 246 -0.68 -4.97 -7.15
CA ARG A 246 0.46 -5.85 -7.49
C ARG A 246 1.73 -5.52 -6.70
N ALA A 247 1.97 -4.26 -6.40
CA ALA A 247 3.12 -3.85 -5.61
C ALA A 247 2.93 -4.10 -4.11
N ASP A 248 1.69 -4.14 -3.61
CA ASP A 248 1.42 -4.14 -2.17
C ASP A 248 1.99 -5.38 -1.46
N ASN A 249 1.68 -6.58 -1.97
CA ASN A 249 1.95 -7.88 -1.32
C ASN A 249 3.43 -8.11 -0.95
N HIS A 250 4.36 -7.52 -1.69
CA HIS A 250 5.80 -7.77 -1.49
C HIS A 250 6.58 -6.54 -1.03
N ASN A 251 6.00 -5.34 -1.12
CA ASN A 251 6.76 -4.09 -0.97
C ASN A 251 6.23 -3.18 0.14
N ALA A 252 5.05 -3.46 0.69
CA ALA A 252 4.42 -2.61 1.68
C ALA A 252 5.08 -2.73 3.07
N PHE A 253 5.21 -1.58 3.72
CA PHE A 253 5.63 -1.47 5.11
C PHE A 253 4.42 -1.08 5.97
N GLY A 254 4.23 -1.79 7.07
CA GLY A 254 3.15 -1.46 8.00
C GLY A 254 3.36 -0.11 8.68
N ILE A 255 2.28 0.68 8.71
CA ILE A 255 2.18 1.86 9.56
C ILE A 255 1.74 1.36 10.94
N ARG A 256 2.73 1.12 11.80
CA ARG A 256 2.54 0.57 13.13
C ARG A 256 2.98 1.55 14.22
N ALA A 257 2.25 1.59 15.34
CA ALA A 257 2.58 2.43 16.49
C ALA A 257 2.01 1.80 17.77
N GLY A 258 2.69 2.02 18.90
CA GLY A 258 2.32 1.41 20.16
C GLY A 258 3.44 1.45 21.18
N GLY A 259 3.24 0.77 22.30
CA GLY A 259 4.26 0.57 23.34
C GLY A 259 4.74 -0.88 23.36
N GLU A 260 5.57 -1.23 24.33
CA GLU A 260 6.08 -2.60 24.52
C GLU A 260 4.96 -3.63 24.72
N ASP A 261 3.84 -3.22 25.30
CA ASP A 261 2.72 -4.10 25.64
C ASP A 261 1.75 -4.36 24.46
N SER A 262 1.73 -3.47 23.45
CA SER A 262 0.80 -3.57 22.33
C SER A 262 1.19 -2.62 21.19
N GLU A 263 1.25 -3.17 19.98
CA GLU A 263 1.47 -2.43 18.73
C GLU A 263 0.24 -2.53 17.83
N GLU A 264 -0.29 -1.38 17.41
CA GLU A 264 -1.44 -1.28 16.53
C GLU A 264 -1.02 -1.19 15.06
N TYR A 265 -1.75 -1.88 14.19
CA TYR A 265 -1.54 -1.87 12.74
C TYR A 265 -2.53 -0.94 12.05
N MET A 266 -2.13 0.33 11.86
CA MET A 266 -3.04 1.39 11.47
C MET A 266 -3.26 1.49 9.96
N GLY A 267 -2.45 0.78 9.17
CA GLY A 267 -2.43 0.84 7.72
C GLY A 267 -1.07 0.42 7.19
N TYR A 268 -0.81 0.73 5.93
CA TYR A 268 0.42 0.35 5.24
C TYR A 268 0.79 1.36 4.16
N ALA A 269 2.05 1.33 3.74
CA ALA A 269 2.61 2.27 2.80
C ALA A 269 3.78 1.66 2.01
N VAL A 270 3.94 2.06 0.74
CA VAL A 270 5.01 1.58 -0.14
C VAL A 270 6.15 2.61 -0.21
N TYR A 271 7.37 2.12 -0.02
CA TYR A 271 8.61 2.91 0.01
C TYR A 271 9.60 2.32 -1.00
N PRO A 272 9.61 2.77 -2.28
CA PRO A 272 10.34 2.07 -3.32
C PRO A 272 11.82 1.83 -3.02
N SER A 273 12.49 2.81 -2.41
CA SER A 273 13.90 2.69 -2.04
C SER A 273 14.18 1.67 -0.94
N ALA A 274 13.20 1.42 -0.06
CA ALA A 274 13.32 0.49 1.06
C ALA A 274 12.88 -0.95 0.72
N SER A 275 12.09 -1.13 -0.34
CA SER A 275 11.51 -2.44 -0.70
C SER A 275 12.51 -3.45 -1.29
N TYR A 276 13.78 -3.07 -1.47
CA TYR A 276 14.86 -3.97 -1.92
C TYR A 276 15.55 -4.75 -0.78
N PHE A 277 15.30 -4.40 0.49
CA PHE A 277 15.87 -5.14 1.62
C PHE A 277 15.11 -6.44 1.84
N ASN A 278 15.77 -7.56 1.58
CA ASN A 278 15.21 -8.89 1.80
C ASN A 278 15.11 -9.25 3.28
N HIS A 279 14.42 -10.36 3.54
CA HIS A 279 14.25 -10.91 4.88
C HIS A 279 15.44 -11.77 5.35
N SER A 280 15.79 -11.65 6.63
CA SER A 280 16.50 -12.69 7.39
C SER A 280 15.92 -12.80 8.80
N CYS A 281 15.81 -14.02 9.35
CA CYS A 281 15.46 -14.23 10.77
C CYS A 281 16.61 -13.89 11.73
N ASP A 282 17.80 -13.65 11.18
CA ASP A 282 18.95 -13.04 11.84
C ASP A 282 19.36 -11.82 11.01
N ALA A 283 18.55 -10.77 11.11
CA ALA A 283 18.69 -9.55 10.31
C ALA A 283 19.91 -8.74 10.77
N ASN A 284 20.71 -8.27 9.81
CA ASN A 284 21.87 -7.42 10.07
C ASN A 284 21.58 -5.92 9.88
N ILE A 285 20.34 -5.56 9.48
CA ILE A 285 19.85 -4.18 9.39
C ILE A 285 18.68 -3.96 10.35
N HIS A 286 18.79 -2.90 11.15
CA HIS A 286 17.70 -2.36 11.93
C HIS A 286 16.99 -1.26 11.15
N LYS A 287 15.65 -1.18 11.32
CA LYS A 287 14.81 -0.16 10.69
C LYS A 287 14.00 0.58 11.76
N LYS A 288 13.90 1.90 11.64
CA LYS A 288 13.10 2.73 12.53
C LYS A 288 12.27 3.71 11.70
N ARG A 289 10.98 3.79 11.99
CA ARG A 289 10.09 4.79 11.39
C ARG A 289 10.08 6.06 12.24
N ALA A 290 10.31 7.20 11.61
CA ALA A 290 10.12 8.52 12.18
C ALA A 290 9.13 9.29 11.28
N GLY A 291 7.91 9.46 11.76
CA GLY A 291 6.82 10.01 10.95
C GLY A 291 6.55 9.14 9.71
N ARG A 292 6.71 9.71 8.52
CA ARG A 292 6.56 9.00 7.24
C ARG A 292 7.86 8.48 6.66
N GLU A 293 8.99 8.57 7.34
CA GLU A 293 10.28 8.09 6.82
C GLU A 293 10.75 6.86 7.58
N TRP A 294 11.33 5.89 6.86
CA TRP A 294 12.13 4.82 7.44
C TRP A 294 13.62 5.15 7.36
N THR A 295 14.32 4.97 8.47
CA THR A 295 15.79 5.01 8.55
C THR A 295 16.31 3.60 8.79
N PHE A 296 17.27 3.17 7.99
CA PHE A 296 17.90 1.86 8.04
C PHE A 296 19.36 2.00 8.50
N HIS A 297 19.77 1.21 9.48
CA HIS A 297 21.13 1.22 10.02
C HIS A 297 21.65 -0.19 10.28
N THR A 298 22.97 -0.36 10.17
CA THR A 298 23.63 -1.65 10.41
C THR A 298 23.58 -2.04 11.88
N ALA A 299 23.16 -3.27 12.16
CA ALA A 299 23.10 -3.83 13.51
C ALA A 299 24.48 -4.26 14.04
N ARG A 300 25.41 -4.53 13.12
CA ARG A 300 26.80 -4.94 13.34
C ARG A 300 27.67 -4.45 12.20
N GLU A 301 28.97 -4.66 12.31
CA GLU A 301 29.87 -4.51 11.16
C GLU A 301 29.44 -5.46 10.03
N ILE A 302 29.46 -4.96 8.80
CA ILE A 302 29.11 -5.70 7.58
C ILE A 302 30.33 -5.80 6.68
N LEU A 303 30.61 -7.01 6.19
CA LEU A 303 31.71 -7.24 5.24
C LEU A 303 31.25 -7.04 3.78
N PRO A 304 32.17 -6.70 2.86
CA PRO A 304 31.87 -6.64 1.43
C PRO A 304 31.25 -7.96 0.93
N GLY A 305 30.22 -7.88 0.10
CA GLY A 305 29.50 -9.03 -0.44
C GLY A 305 28.42 -9.61 0.48
N GLU A 306 28.31 -9.18 1.74
CA GLU A 306 27.19 -9.56 2.59
C GLU A 306 25.88 -8.90 2.12
N GLN A 307 24.80 -9.69 2.15
CA GLN A 307 23.47 -9.17 1.91
C GLN A 307 22.99 -8.37 3.13
N LEU A 308 22.40 -7.20 2.87
CA LEU A 308 21.76 -6.37 3.88
C LEU A 308 20.30 -6.80 4.00
N CYS A 309 19.92 -7.38 5.13
CA CYS A 309 18.59 -7.94 5.36
C CYS A 309 17.92 -7.31 6.58
N ILE A 310 16.61 -7.11 6.48
CA ILE A 310 15.73 -6.69 7.58
C ILE A 310 14.88 -7.87 8.05
N THR A 311 14.22 -7.72 9.20
CA THR A 311 13.13 -8.65 9.57
C THR A 311 11.79 -8.19 8.99
N TYR A 312 11.02 -9.15 8.48
CA TYR A 312 9.64 -8.98 8.03
C TYR A 312 8.65 -9.37 9.14
N LEU A 313 9.11 -10.12 10.14
CA LEU A 313 8.31 -10.66 11.24
C LEU A 313 8.21 -9.71 12.43
N GLY A 314 8.82 -8.52 12.35
CA GLY A 314 8.65 -7.48 13.36
C GLY A 314 9.26 -7.79 14.74
N GLY A 315 10.10 -8.82 14.85
CA GLY A 315 10.68 -9.27 16.11
C GLY A 315 10.09 -10.59 16.62
N ASP A 316 8.91 -10.99 16.13
CA ASP A 316 8.23 -12.24 16.50
C ASP A 316 9.12 -13.48 16.27
N GLU A 317 10.10 -13.41 15.37
CA GLU A 317 11.06 -14.50 15.14
C GLU A 317 11.81 -14.97 16.40
N LYS A 318 11.83 -14.17 17.47
CA LYS A 318 12.46 -14.53 18.76
C LYS A 318 11.65 -15.59 19.50
N ASP A 319 10.32 -15.54 19.38
CA ASP A 319 9.39 -16.39 20.13
C ASP A 319 8.84 -17.55 19.29
N LEU A 320 9.28 -17.67 18.04
CA LEU A 320 8.82 -18.67 17.08
C LEU A 320 9.93 -19.66 16.72
N ASP A 321 9.55 -20.94 16.62
CA ASP A 321 10.41 -21.97 16.03
C ASP A 321 10.55 -21.80 14.50
N VAL A 322 11.45 -22.58 13.89
CA VAL A 322 11.75 -22.50 12.45
C VAL A 322 10.52 -22.79 11.58
N THR A 323 9.65 -23.71 12.00
CA THR A 323 8.45 -24.10 11.26
C THR A 323 7.44 -22.96 11.26
N ALA A 324 7.17 -22.38 12.43
CA ALA A 324 6.27 -21.26 12.59
C ALA A 324 6.76 -20.01 11.84
N ARG A 325 8.07 -19.71 11.88
CA ARG A 325 8.65 -18.62 11.08
C ARG A 325 8.46 -18.85 9.59
N ARG A 326 8.76 -20.05 9.08
CA ARG A 326 8.61 -20.39 7.65
C ARG A 326 7.15 -20.34 7.20
N ASN A 327 6.22 -20.87 8.01
CA ASN A 327 4.79 -20.82 7.68
C ASN A 327 4.27 -19.39 7.59
N ARG A 328 4.58 -18.54 8.59
CA ARG A 328 4.18 -17.12 8.55
C ARG A 328 4.74 -16.39 7.32
N LEU A 329 6.00 -16.65 6.97
CA LEU A 329 6.62 -16.05 5.77
C LEU A 329 6.01 -16.57 4.46
N GLN A 330 5.68 -17.85 4.41
CA GLN A 330 5.02 -18.47 3.27
C GLN A 330 3.61 -17.93 3.06
N ASP A 331 2.84 -17.76 4.14
CA ASP A 331 1.46 -17.29 4.08
C ASP A 331 1.36 -15.82 3.71
N ALA A 332 2.26 -14.98 4.23
CA ALA A 332 2.20 -13.54 4.02
C ALA A 332 3.05 -13.04 2.84
N TRP A 333 4.17 -13.68 2.51
CA TRP A 333 5.08 -13.24 1.44
C TRP A 333 5.36 -14.30 0.37
N GLY A 334 4.88 -15.54 0.53
CA GLY A 334 4.97 -16.57 -0.51
C GLY A 334 6.31 -17.28 -0.62
N PHE A 335 7.21 -17.18 0.37
CA PHE A 335 8.53 -17.83 0.32
C PHE A 335 8.91 -18.58 1.61
N VAL A 336 9.81 -19.56 1.46
CA VAL A 336 10.41 -20.30 2.58
C VAL A 336 11.78 -19.71 2.93
N CYS A 337 11.97 -19.24 4.17
CA CYS A 337 13.24 -18.67 4.60
C CYS A 337 14.36 -19.71 4.69
N GLN A 338 15.49 -19.39 4.07
CA GLN A 338 16.73 -20.18 4.04
C GLN A 338 17.92 -19.43 4.66
N CYS A 339 17.67 -18.45 5.55
CA CYS A 339 18.76 -17.74 6.23
C CYS A 339 19.56 -18.68 7.15
N ALA A 340 20.78 -18.26 7.54
CA ALA A 340 21.68 -19.06 8.38
C ALA A 340 20.98 -19.61 9.64
N ARG A 341 20.22 -18.78 10.35
CA ARG A 341 19.44 -19.18 11.53
C ARG A 341 18.37 -20.25 11.21
N CYS A 342 17.63 -20.11 10.12
CA CYS A 342 16.63 -21.12 9.75
C CYS A 342 17.25 -22.44 9.28
N ASN A 343 18.46 -22.41 8.74
CA ASN A 343 19.17 -23.63 8.35
C ASN A 343 19.83 -24.31 9.56
N SER A 344 20.32 -23.55 10.54
CA SER A 344 20.85 -24.10 11.79
C SER A 344 19.75 -24.69 12.69
N ASP A 345 18.58 -24.04 12.72
CA ASP A 345 17.45 -24.45 13.55
C ASP A 345 16.66 -25.62 12.92
N ALA A 346 16.94 -26.01 11.67
CA ALA A 346 16.24 -27.10 11.00
C ALA A 346 16.53 -28.43 11.69
N PRO A 347 15.51 -29.26 11.99
CA PRO A 347 15.73 -30.58 12.57
C PRO A 347 16.55 -31.44 11.58
N SER A 348 17.57 -32.11 12.12
CA SER A 348 18.48 -33.02 11.40
C SER A 348 17.75 -34.12 10.63
#